data_AF-A0A366UC13-F1
#
_entry.id   AF-A0A366UC13-F1
#
_cell.length_a   1.000
_cell.length_b   1.000
_cell.length_c   1.000
_cell.angle_alpha   90.00
_cell.angle_beta   90.00
_cell.angle_gamma   90.00
#
_symmetry.space_group_name_H-M   'P 1'
#
loop_
_entity.id
_entity.type
_entity.pdbx_description
1 polymer ?
#
loop_
_entity_poly.entity_id
_entity_poly.type
_entity_poly.pdbx_seq_one_letter_code
_entity_poly.pdbx_strand_id
1 'polypeptide(L)'
;MCVSTQRPSDLSKTVVSQCSNFIVHRIQNPDDLIYISSMVPYIDKDTINRLTYLQTGHALVFGSSIRIPMLTAFEEAIPNTDGNSARISEKWYIESRDKNRSI
;
A
#
# COMPACT_ATOMS: atom_id res chain seq x y z
N MET A 1 1.38 13.30 10.43
CA MET A 1 2.10 12.96 9.18
C MET A 1 1.63 11.58 8.73
N CYS A 2 1.44 11.36 7.43
CA CYS A 2 1.09 10.05 6.87
C CYS A 2 2.11 9.71 5.78
N VAL A 3 2.59 8.48 5.77
CA VAL A 3 3.50 7.93 4.76
C VAL A 3 2.83 6.72 4.15
N SER A 4 2.81 6.63 2.82
CA SER A 4 2.27 5.49 2.08
C SER A 4 3.32 4.98 1.11
N THR A 5 3.51 3.66 1.07
CA THR A 5 4.47 2.97 0.18
C THR A 5 3.94 1.59 -0.18
N GLN A 6 4.33 1.10 -1.36
CA GLN A 6 4.07 -0.29 -1.79
C GLN A 6 5.24 -1.23 -1.45
N ARG A 7 6.39 -0.69 -1.04
CA ARG A 7 7.59 -1.43 -0.65
C ARG A 7 8.09 -0.92 0.69
N PRO A 8 7.55 -1.44 1.81
CA PRO A 8 7.95 -1.00 3.13
C PRO A 8 9.44 -1.25 3.42
N SER A 9 10.05 -2.31 2.88
CA SER A 9 11.49 -2.60 3.04
C SER A 9 12.42 -1.53 2.47
N ASP A 10 11.97 -0.74 1.48
CA ASP A 10 12.73 0.37 0.90
C ASP A 10 12.69 1.65 1.77
N LEU A 11 11.83 1.69 2.79
CA LEU A 11 11.67 2.85 3.66
C LEU A 11 12.78 2.92 4.71
N SER A 12 13.38 4.10 4.90
CA SER A 12 14.44 4.25 5.89
C SER A 12 13.95 4.00 7.31
N LYS A 13 14.79 3.36 8.14
CA LYS A 13 14.48 3.10 9.56
C LYS A 13 14.15 4.38 10.32
N THR A 14 14.75 5.50 9.95
CA THR A 14 14.48 6.81 10.56
C THR A 14 13.07 7.30 10.27
N VAL A 15 12.55 7.10 9.05
CA VAL A 15 11.16 7.48 8.74
C VAL A 15 10.19 6.56 9.47
N VAL A 16 10.46 5.26 9.46
CA VAL A 16 9.62 4.27 10.16
C VAL A 16 9.57 4.53 11.67
N SER A 17 10.69 4.91 12.30
CA SER A 17 10.73 5.17 13.73
C SER A 17 9.89 6.39 14.16
N GLN A 18 9.56 7.29 13.23
CA GLN A 18 8.64 8.40 13.48
C GLN A 18 7.16 8.00 13.30
N CYS A 19 6.88 6.82 12.73
CA CYS A 19 5.53 6.32 12.56
C CYS A 19 5.07 5.56 13.82
N SER A 20 4.07 6.10 14.52
CA SER A 20 3.52 5.47 15.73
C SER A 20 2.42 4.45 15.45
N ASN A 21 1.80 4.52 14.27
CA ASN A 21 0.69 3.66 13.86
C ASN A 21 0.91 3.15 12.43
N PHE A 22 0.50 1.92 12.19
CA PHE A 22 0.70 1.21 10.94
C PHE A 22 -0.61 0.59 10.47
N ILE A 23 -0.87 0.73 9.18
CA ILE A 23 -1.96 0.08 8.46
C ILE A 23 -1.31 -0.69 7.32
N VAL A 24 -1.34 -2.02 7.41
CA VAL A 24 -0.64 -2.91 6.49
C VAL A 24 -1.66 -3.73 5.71
N HIS A 25 -1.82 -3.40 4.43
CA HIS A 25 -2.63 -4.16 3.50
C HIS A 25 -1.89 -5.43 3.03
N ARG A 26 -2.45 -6.11 2.03
CA ARG A 26 -1.87 -7.32 1.45
C ARG A 26 -0.40 -7.11 1.02
N ILE A 27 0.50 -7.93 1.53
CA ILE A 27 1.93 -7.97 1.17
C ILE A 27 2.27 -9.36 0.64
N GLN A 28 2.79 -9.42 -0.58
CA GLN A 28 3.20 -10.68 -1.22
C GLN A 28 4.72 -10.90 -1.19
N ASN A 29 5.50 -9.82 -1.14
CA ASN A 29 6.95 -9.91 -1.15
C ASN A 29 7.44 -10.46 0.21
N PRO A 30 8.30 -11.50 0.24
CA PRO A 30 8.77 -12.11 1.48
C PRO A 30 9.67 -11.18 2.31
N ASP A 31 10.48 -10.34 1.67
CA ASP A 31 11.35 -9.40 2.37
C ASP A 31 10.54 -8.31 3.09
N ASP A 32 9.47 -7.82 2.46
CA ASP A 32 8.51 -6.89 3.05
C ASP A 32 7.75 -7.54 4.23
N LEU A 33 7.37 -8.81 4.12
CA LEU A 33 6.73 -9.54 5.23
C LEU A 33 7.66 -9.68 6.43
N ILE A 34 8.92 -10.02 6.21
CA ILE A 34 9.94 -10.11 7.27
C ILE A 34 10.13 -8.74 7.91
N TYR A 35 10.21 -7.69 7.10
CA TYR A 35 10.36 -6.32 7.58
C TYR A 35 9.20 -5.91 8.48
N ILE A 36 7.95 -6.11 8.05
CA ILE A 36 6.76 -5.83 8.87
C ILE A 36 6.73 -6.73 10.12
N SER A 37 7.02 -8.03 9.99
CA SER A 37 7.04 -8.96 11.12
C SER A 37 8.00 -8.51 12.23
N SER A 38 9.10 -7.83 11.88
CA SER A 38 10.05 -7.31 12.87
C SER A 38 9.52 -6.13 13.68
N MET A 39 8.46 -5.46 13.19
CA MET A 39 7.87 -4.26 13.80
C MET A 39 6.60 -4.57 14.59
N VAL A 40 5.88 -5.63 14.25
CA VAL A 40 4.61 -5.97 14.89
C VAL A 40 4.87 -6.66 16.23
N PRO A 41 4.41 -6.09 17.35
CA PRO A 41 4.61 -6.70 18.67
C PRO A 41 3.61 -7.85 18.89
N TYR A 42 4.04 -8.89 19.61
CA TYR A 42 3.16 -9.95 20.15
C TYR A 42 2.31 -10.70 19.11
N ILE A 43 2.79 -10.84 17.88
CA ILE A 43 2.08 -11.56 16.81
C ILE A 43 2.82 -12.82 16.39
N ASP A 44 2.07 -13.86 16.06
CA ASP A 44 2.60 -15.11 15.55
C ASP A 44 2.90 -15.03 14.04
N LYS A 45 3.78 -15.92 13.57
CA LYS A 45 4.15 -15.99 12.15
C LYS A 45 2.96 -16.36 11.26
N ASP A 46 2.01 -17.15 11.74
CA ASP A 46 0.85 -17.55 10.94
C ASP A 46 -0.06 -16.35 10.65
N THR A 47 -0.24 -15.45 11.61
CA THR A 47 -0.98 -14.21 11.41
C THR A 47 -0.26 -13.27 10.45
N ILE A 48 1.07 -13.18 10.48
CA ILE A 48 1.84 -12.45 9.45
C ILE A 48 1.68 -13.10 8.08
N ASN A 49 1.73 -14.44 8.00
CA ASN A 49 1.56 -15.16 6.74
C ASN A 49 0.18 -14.89 6.11
N ARG A 50 -0.87 -14.63 6.90
CA ARG A 50 -2.19 -14.23 6.38
C ARG A 50 -2.17 -12.93 5.57
N LEU A 51 -1.17 -12.06 5.76
CA LEU A 51 -1.01 -10.84 4.96
C LEU A 51 -0.79 -11.14 3.47
N THR A 52 -0.29 -12.33 3.11
CA THR A 52 -0.05 -12.73 1.70
C THR A 52 -1.34 -12.96 0.92
N TYR A 53 -2.37 -13.47 1.59
CA TYR A 53 -3.66 -13.83 1.00
C TYR A 53 -4.80 -12.91 1.46
N LEU A 54 -4.46 -11.78 2.08
CA LEU A 54 -5.44 -10.83 2.61
C LEU A 54 -6.31 -10.28 1.48
N GLN A 55 -7.63 -10.28 1.67
CA GLN A 55 -8.58 -9.76 0.69
C GLN A 55 -8.48 -8.23 0.58
N THR A 56 -8.82 -7.69 -0.59
CA THR A 56 -8.96 -6.24 -0.78
C THR A 56 -9.94 -5.67 0.27
N GLY A 57 -9.65 -4.46 0.75
CA GLY A 57 -10.42 -3.82 1.82
C GLY A 57 -10.04 -4.31 3.23
N HIS A 58 -9.15 -5.29 3.39
CA HIS A 58 -8.66 -5.69 4.71
C HIS A 58 -7.24 -5.19 4.96
N ALA A 59 -6.89 -4.92 6.22
CA ALA A 59 -5.54 -4.58 6.65
C ALA A 59 -5.26 -5.05 8.08
N LEU A 60 -3.99 -5.30 8.39
CA LEU A 60 -3.50 -5.41 9.76
C LEU A 60 -3.21 -4.02 10.30
N VAL A 61 -3.80 -3.68 11.45
CA VAL A 61 -3.61 -2.39 12.12
C VAL A 61 -2.91 -2.61 13.46
N PHE A 62 -1.83 -1.88 13.71
CA PHE A 62 -1.07 -1.94 14.95
C PHE A 62 -0.35 -0.61 15.23
N GLY A 63 0.11 -0.42 16.46
CA GLY A 63 0.82 0.79 16.89
C GLY A 63 0.33 1.32 18.23
N SER A 64 0.77 2.52 18.61
CA SER A 64 0.47 3.09 19.93
C SER A 64 -1.02 3.36 20.16
N SER A 65 -1.79 3.58 19.10
CA SER A 65 -3.23 3.84 19.20
C SER A 65 -4.07 2.55 19.32
N ILE A 66 -3.45 1.37 19.15
CA ILE A 66 -4.12 0.07 19.14
C ILE A 66 -3.44 -0.86 20.14
N ARG A 67 -4.19 -1.36 21.14
CA ARG A 67 -3.62 -2.20 22.20
C ARG A 67 -3.11 -3.56 21.72
N ILE A 68 -3.77 -4.16 20.74
CA ILE A 68 -3.47 -5.49 20.22
C ILE A 68 -3.56 -5.42 18.68
N PRO A 69 -2.53 -5.86 17.94
CA PRO A 69 -2.59 -5.92 16.48
C PRO A 69 -3.85 -6.68 16.01
N MET A 70 -4.60 -6.08 15.09
CA MET A 70 -5.88 -6.64 14.65
C MET A 70 -6.05 -6.54 13.14
N LEU A 71 -6.64 -7.59 12.55
CA LEU A 71 -7.10 -7.55 11.16
C LEU A 71 -8.45 -6.85 11.11
N THR A 72 -8.54 -5.81 10.30
CA THR A 72 -9.70 -4.92 10.21
C THR A 72 -10.15 -4.81 8.76
N ALA A 73 -11.45 -4.77 8.53
CA ALA A 73 -12.06 -4.43 7.25
C ALA A 73 -12.28 -2.91 7.16
N PHE A 74 -11.97 -2.35 6.00
CA PHE A 74 -12.13 -0.95 5.63
C PHE A 74 -13.23 -0.85 4.59
N GLU A 75 -14.08 0.16 4.76
CA GLU A 75 -15.13 0.47 3.79
C GLU A 75 -14.54 1.12 2.53
N GLU A 76 -15.21 0.93 1.40
CA GLU A 76 -14.81 1.58 0.15
C GLU A 76 -14.95 3.10 0.27
N ALA A 77 -14.02 3.83 -0.35
CA ALA A 77 -14.04 5.28 -0.34
C ALA A 77 -15.21 5.81 -1.18
N ILE A 78 -15.97 6.75 -0.63
CA ILE A 78 -17.06 7.45 -1.33
C ILE A 78 -16.75 8.95 -1.34
N PRO A 79 -16.58 9.60 -2.50
CA PRO A 79 -16.58 9.02 -3.85
C PRO A 79 -15.34 8.16 -4.11
N ASN A 80 -15.46 7.22 -5.05
CA ASN A 80 -14.31 6.41 -5.47
C ASN A 80 -13.20 7.31 -6.03
N THR A 81 -11.95 6.91 -5.81
CA THR A 81 -10.79 7.63 -6.35
C THR A 81 -10.81 7.60 -7.87
N ASP A 82 -10.52 8.74 -8.52
CA ASP A 82 -10.39 8.90 -9.97
C ASP A 82 -9.14 8.21 -10.56
N GLY A 83 -8.63 7.18 -9.88
CA GLY A 83 -7.31 6.57 -10.06
C GLY A 83 -7.26 5.44 -11.09
N ASN A 84 -8.13 5.45 -12.10
CA ASN A 84 -7.98 4.50 -13.20
C ASN A 84 -6.66 4.78 -13.92
N SER A 85 -5.86 3.73 -14.14
CA SER A 85 -4.67 3.82 -15.00
C SER A 85 -5.04 4.54 -16.30
N ALA A 86 -4.18 5.50 -16.70
CA ALA A 86 -4.38 6.22 -17.95
C ALA A 86 -4.59 5.20 -19.07
N ARG A 87 -5.61 5.43 -19.92
CA ARG A 87 -5.86 4.60 -21.09
C ARG A 87 -4.72 4.85 -22.09
N ILE A 88 -3.63 4.08 -21.96
CA ILE A 88 -2.39 4.27 -22.72
C ILE A 88 -2.68 4.24 -24.22
N SER A 89 -3.56 3.34 -24.66
CA SER A 89 -4.02 3.23 -26.04
C SER A 89 -4.65 4.53 -26.58
N GLU A 90 -5.25 5.35 -25.72
CA GLU A 90 -5.87 6.62 -26.11
C GLU A 90 -4.89 7.77 -26.05
N LYS A 91 -3.98 7.79 -25.08
CA LYS A 91 -3.07 8.93 -24.88
C LYS A 91 -1.81 8.91 -25.74
N TRP A 92 -1.29 7.73 -26.09
CA TRP A 92 0.03 7.63 -26.75
C TRP A 92 -0.02 7.77 -28.28
N TYR A 93 -1.18 7.58 -28.92
CA TYR A 93 -1.30 7.64 -30.39
C TYR A 93 -1.73 9.00 -30.96
N ILE A 94 -1.91 10.04 -30.12
CA ILE A 94 -2.43 11.34 -30.57
C ILE A 94 -1.32 12.28 -31.09
N GLU A 95 -0.06 12.10 -30.69
CA GLU A 95 1.02 13.07 -31.04
C GLU A 95 1.61 12.94 -32.46
N SER A 96 1.10 12.06 -33.33
CA SER A 96 1.69 11.84 -34.66
C SER A 96 1.01 12.57 -35.82
N ARG A 97 -0.08 13.32 -35.62
CA ARG A 97 -0.87 13.91 -36.73
C ARG A 97 -0.84 15.43 -36.88
N ASP A 98 -0.28 16.19 -35.94
CA ASP A 98 -0.37 17.66 -35.95
C ASP A 98 0.84 18.43 -36.54
N LYS A 99 1.86 17.75 -37.09
CA LYS A 99 3.03 18.43 -37.68
C LYS A 99 2.96 18.73 -39.18
N ASN A 100 1.84 18.47 -39.86
CA ASN A 100 1.76 18.59 -41.33
C ASN A 100 0.57 19.43 -41.84
N ARG A 101 0.28 20.55 -41.17
CA ARG A 101 -0.74 21.49 -41.66
C ARG A 101 -0.40 22.96 -41.36
N SER A 102 0.74 23.41 -41.86
CA SER A 102 1.00 24.82 -42.14
C SER A 102 1.74 24.91 -43.46
N ILE A 103 0.96 24.99 -44.55
CA ILE A 103 1.37 25.53 -45.86
C ILE A 103 0.73 26.91 -45.94
#